data_AF-A0A371QNI0-F1
#
_entry.id   AF-A0A371QNI0-F1
#
_cell.length_a   1.000
_cell.length_b   1.000
_cell.length_c   1.000
_cell.angle_alpha   90.00
_cell.angle_beta   90.00
_cell.angle_gamma   90.00
#
_symmetry.space_group_name_H-M   'P 1'
#
loop_
_entity.id
_entity.type
_entity.pdbx_description
1 polymer ?
#
loop_
_entity_poly.entity_id
_entity_poly.type
_entity_poly.pdbx_seq_one_letter_code
_entity_poly.pdbx_strand_id
1 'polypeptide(L)'
;MQSKKRFTETNIWDDPVFMELTPHQKLCWYFINDRCDNIGVWTPNPKLIAFNLDIEGNPQQFLDDFLQAINEADELIHVMPSGEWLITDFVKFQYCQKKPLHPNNPAHKSYLQLIKEQNLLSWFSVNYPETLPESYLNEEKKTSIRPLKEPFETYKDKDIDRDTDRDIDTDKAQELEPFKQFAP
;
A
#
# COMPACT_ATOMS: atom_id res chain seq x y z
N MET A 1 -19.09 23.63 10.35
CA MET A 1 -18.80 22.32 9.73
C MET A 1 -17.71 22.53 8.69
N GLN A 2 -16.53 21.95 8.85
CA GLN A 2 -15.47 22.08 7.83
C GLN A 2 -15.92 21.27 6.61
N SER A 3 -16.35 21.95 5.55
CA SER A 3 -16.82 21.34 4.31
C SER A 3 -15.61 20.76 3.56
N LYS A 4 -15.54 19.42 3.46
CA LYS A 4 -14.77 18.78 2.39
C LYS A 4 -15.59 18.89 1.12
N LYS A 5 -15.02 19.46 0.06
CA LYS A 5 -15.67 19.54 -1.26
C LYS A 5 -15.30 18.28 -2.04
N ARG A 6 -16.30 17.65 -2.67
CA ARG A 6 -16.13 16.58 -3.65
C ARG A 6 -16.58 17.10 -5.00
N PHE A 7 -15.80 16.80 -6.03
CA PHE A 7 -16.26 16.98 -7.41
C PHE A 7 -17.10 15.77 -7.82
N THR A 8 -17.98 16.00 -8.79
CA THR A 8 -18.80 14.98 -9.42
C THR A 8 -18.69 15.18 -10.92
N GLU A 9 -18.57 14.09 -11.69
CA GLU A 9 -18.52 14.16 -13.14
C GLU A 9 -19.84 14.72 -13.67
N THR A 10 -19.75 15.78 -14.46
CA THR A 10 -20.92 16.47 -15.02
C THR A 10 -21.64 15.63 -16.07
N ASN A 11 -20.89 14.81 -16.82
CA ASN A 11 -21.43 13.97 -17.88
C ASN A 11 -21.70 12.53 -17.42
N ILE A 12 -21.76 12.29 -16.10
CA ILE A 12 -22.00 10.95 -15.56
C ILE A 12 -23.33 10.35 -16.04
N TRP A 13 -24.32 11.20 -16.33
CA TRP A 13 -25.62 10.77 -16.82
C TRP A 13 -25.59 10.27 -18.28
N ASP A 14 -24.52 10.57 -19.01
CA ASP A 14 -24.30 10.12 -20.38
C ASP A 14 -23.37 8.89 -20.44
N ASP A 15 -22.84 8.45 -19.29
CA ASP A 15 -21.99 7.27 -19.20
C ASP A 15 -22.82 5.99 -19.40
N PRO A 16 -22.43 5.07 -20.32
CA PRO A 16 -23.20 3.87 -20.61
C PRO A 16 -23.43 2.96 -19.39
N VAL A 17 -22.42 2.77 -18.55
CA VAL A 17 -22.55 1.92 -17.34
C VAL A 17 -23.51 2.59 -16.37
N PHE A 18 -23.33 3.88 -16.14
CA PHE A 18 -24.20 4.63 -15.24
C PHE A 18 -25.65 4.67 -15.75
N MET A 19 -25.89 4.75 -17.05
CA MET A 19 -27.25 4.75 -17.62
C MET A 19 -28.03 3.47 -17.26
N GLU A 20 -27.38 2.31 -17.32
CA GLU A 20 -27.98 1.00 -17.04
C GLU A 20 -28.28 0.76 -15.55
N LEU A 21 -27.67 1.53 -14.64
CA LEU A 21 -27.94 1.42 -13.21
C LEU A 21 -29.39 1.78 -12.87
N THR A 22 -29.99 1.00 -11.97
CA THR A 22 -31.28 1.35 -11.34
C THR A 22 -31.17 2.66 -10.54
N PRO A 23 -32.30 3.35 -10.27
CA PRO A 23 -32.27 4.58 -9.46
C PRO A 23 -31.58 4.40 -8.09
N HIS A 24 -31.81 3.28 -7.41
CA HIS A 24 -31.17 2.98 -6.12
C HIS A 24 -29.66 2.73 -6.26
N GLN A 25 -29.22 2.05 -7.32
CA GLN A 25 -27.79 1.86 -7.61
C GLN A 25 -27.10 3.19 -7.94
N LYS A 26 -27.74 4.08 -8.70
CA LYS A 26 -27.24 5.45 -8.95
C LYS A 26 -27.07 6.23 -7.64
N LEU A 27 -28.06 6.15 -6.75
CA LEU A 27 -27.96 6.75 -5.41
C LEU A 27 -26.85 6.11 -4.57
N CYS A 28 -26.65 4.79 -4.69
CA CYS A 28 -25.57 4.07 -4.02
C CYS A 28 -24.19 4.58 -4.47
N TRP A 29 -23.99 4.76 -5.76
CA TRP A 29 -22.76 5.35 -6.31
C TRP A 29 -22.45 6.73 -5.69
N TYR A 30 -23.44 7.63 -5.65
CA TYR A 30 -23.26 8.95 -5.03
C TYR A 30 -23.01 8.86 -3.53
N PHE A 31 -23.74 7.98 -2.84
CA PHE A 31 -23.55 7.75 -1.41
C PHE A 31 -22.12 7.30 -1.10
N ILE A 32 -21.57 6.38 -1.88
CA ILE A 32 -20.19 5.89 -1.69
C ILE A 32 -19.20 7.02 -1.98
N ASN A 33 -19.35 7.78 -3.07
CA ASN A 33 -18.48 8.92 -3.40
C ASN A 33 -18.46 10.00 -2.29
N ASP A 34 -19.60 10.22 -1.64
CA ASP A 34 -19.71 11.21 -0.56
C ASP A 34 -19.14 10.69 0.77
N ARG A 35 -19.20 9.37 0.99
CA ARG A 35 -18.83 8.72 2.26
C ARG A 35 -17.45 8.09 2.28
N CYS A 36 -16.78 7.95 1.13
CA CYS A 36 -15.42 7.44 1.06
C CYS A 36 -14.43 8.40 1.72
N ASP A 37 -13.25 7.89 2.04
CA ASP A 37 -12.16 8.67 2.60
C ASP A 37 -11.50 9.59 1.54
N ASN A 38 -10.40 10.25 1.90
CA ASN A 38 -9.77 11.21 0.99
C ASN A 38 -9.10 10.56 -0.23
N ILE A 39 -8.93 9.23 -0.26
CA ILE A 39 -8.29 8.49 -1.37
C ILE A 39 -9.26 7.56 -2.10
N GLY A 40 -10.55 7.58 -1.77
CA GLY A 40 -11.58 6.81 -2.44
C GLY A 40 -11.88 5.47 -1.79
N VAL A 41 -11.36 5.20 -0.59
CA VAL A 41 -11.63 3.96 0.16
C VAL A 41 -12.92 4.11 0.96
N TRP A 42 -13.79 3.12 0.86
CA TRP A 42 -15.06 3.03 1.57
C TRP A 42 -15.22 1.64 2.19
N THR A 43 -15.69 1.59 3.44
CA THR A 43 -15.98 0.31 4.12
C THR A 43 -17.47 -0.03 3.94
N PRO A 44 -17.81 -1.15 3.27
CA PRO A 44 -19.20 -1.53 3.06
C PRO A 44 -19.97 -1.75 4.37
N ASN A 45 -21.16 -1.16 4.43
CA ASN A 45 -22.08 -1.33 5.55
C ASN A 45 -23.51 -1.50 5.02
N PRO A 46 -23.97 -2.75 4.81
CA PRO A 46 -25.28 -3.03 4.23
C PRO A 46 -26.44 -2.39 5.02
N LYS A 47 -26.35 -2.37 6.35
CA LYS A 47 -27.38 -1.77 7.21
C LYS A 47 -27.48 -0.25 7.02
N LEU A 48 -26.33 0.41 6.92
CA LEU A 48 -26.28 1.85 6.70
C LEU A 48 -26.83 2.23 5.31
N ILE A 49 -26.48 1.44 4.30
CA ILE A 49 -26.99 1.62 2.93
C ILE A 49 -28.51 1.47 2.90
N ALA A 50 -29.04 0.38 3.45
CA ALA A 50 -30.49 0.17 3.50
C ALA A 50 -31.23 1.30 4.20
N PHE A 51 -30.69 1.78 5.33
CA PHE A 51 -31.31 2.88 6.07
C PHE A 51 -31.30 4.21 5.30
N ASN A 52 -30.22 4.56 4.61
CA ASN A 52 -30.12 5.86 3.93
C ASN A 52 -30.77 5.87 2.55
N LEU A 53 -30.81 4.73 1.86
CA LEU A 53 -31.28 4.61 0.48
C LEU A 53 -32.64 3.92 0.38
N ASP A 54 -33.27 3.60 1.51
CA ASP A 54 -34.57 2.92 1.58
C ASP A 54 -34.60 1.59 0.78
N ILE A 55 -33.53 0.80 0.92
CA ILE A 55 -33.42 -0.49 0.23
C ILE A 55 -34.26 -1.53 0.94
N GLU A 56 -35.27 -2.04 0.24
CA GLU A 56 -36.06 -3.19 0.68
C GLU A 56 -35.32 -4.52 0.41
N GLY A 57 -35.64 -5.56 1.18
CA GLY A 57 -35.10 -6.90 0.98
C GLY A 57 -33.75 -7.13 1.65
N ASN A 58 -32.80 -7.76 0.94
CA ASN A 58 -31.48 -8.10 1.46
C ASN A 58 -30.44 -7.04 1.05
N PRO A 59 -29.95 -6.21 1.98
CA PRO A 59 -29.02 -5.13 1.64
C PRO A 59 -27.63 -5.62 1.20
N GLN A 60 -27.22 -6.81 1.61
CA GLN A 60 -25.95 -7.37 1.14
C GLN A 60 -26.08 -7.76 -0.33
N GLN A 61 -27.16 -8.44 -0.69
CA GLN A 61 -27.44 -8.80 -2.10
C GLN A 61 -27.49 -7.54 -2.98
N PHE A 62 -28.14 -6.47 -2.51
CA PHE A 62 -28.15 -5.20 -3.23
C PHE A 62 -26.74 -4.66 -3.52
N LEU A 63 -25.82 -4.75 -2.56
CA LEU A 63 -24.43 -4.31 -2.75
C LEU A 63 -23.68 -5.21 -3.73
N ASP A 64 -23.91 -6.52 -3.68
CA ASP A 64 -23.30 -7.47 -4.61
C ASP A 64 -23.80 -7.21 -6.04
N ASP A 65 -25.11 -7.00 -6.22
CA ASP A 65 -25.74 -6.68 -7.51
C ASP A 65 -25.25 -5.31 -8.03
N PHE A 66 -25.12 -4.32 -7.15
CA PHE A 66 -24.55 -3.02 -7.48
C PHE A 66 -23.11 -3.15 -7.96
N LEU A 67 -22.27 -3.89 -7.23
CA LEU A 67 -20.87 -4.07 -7.57
C LEU A 67 -20.71 -4.78 -8.93
N GLN A 68 -21.56 -5.77 -9.22
CA GLN A 68 -21.59 -6.43 -10.53
C GLN A 68 -21.95 -5.45 -11.65
N ALA A 69 -22.98 -4.62 -11.45
CA ALA A 69 -23.47 -3.69 -12.47
C ALA A 69 -22.49 -2.53 -12.72
N ILE A 70 -21.95 -1.91 -11.67
CA ILE A 70 -21.02 -0.77 -11.81
C ILE A 70 -19.68 -1.19 -12.42
N ASN A 71 -19.26 -2.44 -12.24
CA ASN A 71 -18.02 -2.97 -12.80
C ASN A 71 -18.21 -3.77 -14.09
N GLU A 72 -19.37 -3.64 -14.76
CA GLU A 72 -19.68 -4.46 -15.93
C GLU A 72 -18.72 -4.19 -17.11
N ALA A 73 -18.39 -2.92 -17.36
CA ALA A 73 -17.49 -2.54 -18.46
C ALA A 73 -16.03 -2.40 -18.01
N ASP A 74 -15.78 -1.74 -16.88
CA ASP A 74 -14.47 -1.44 -16.32
C ASP A 74 -14.49 -1.58 -14.79
N GLU A 75 -13.36 -1.86 -14.15
CA GLU A 75 -13.25 -1.91 -12.68
C GLU A 75 -13.28 -0.49 -12.08
N LEU A 76 -14.48 0.07 -11.92
CA LEU A 76 -14.69 1.37 -11.25
C LEU A 76 -14.54 1.28 -9.73
N ILE A 77 -14.88 0.11 -9.17
CA ILE A 77 -14.71 -0.21 -7.76
C ILE A 77 -13.86 -1.47 -7.61
N HIS A 78 -12.66 -1.30 -7.05
CA HIS A 78 -11.79 -2.42 -6.69
C HIS A 78 -12.07 -2.89 -5.27
N VAL A 79 -12.43 -4.16 -5.09
CA VAL A 79 -12.63 -4.75 -3.75
C VAL A 79 -11.29 -5.23 -3.20
N MET A 80 -10.84 -4.58 -2.14
CA MET A 80 -9.59 -4.92 -1.47
C MET A 80 -9.72 -6.24 -0.68
N PRO A 81 -8.61 -6.95 -0.40
CA PRO A 81 -8.62 -8.16 0.42
C PRO A 81 -9.21 -7.96 1.83
N SER A 82 -9.21 -6.73 2.35
CA SER A 82 -9.86 -6.37 3.63
C SER A 82 -11.39 -6.36 3.55
N GLY A 83 -11.98 -6.41 2.35
CA GLY A 83 -13.40 -6.23 2.09
C GLY A 83 -13.82 -4.77 1.88
N GLU A 84 -12.89 -3.82 2.01
CA GLU A 84 -13.11 -2.42 1.69
C GLU A 84 -13.08 -2.18 0.18
N TRP A 85 -13.77 -1.13 -0.26
CA TRP A 85 -13.93 -0.79 -1.67
C TRP A 85 -13.11 0.45 -2.00
N LEU A 86 -12.32 0.39 -3.05
CA LEU A 86 -11.57 1.51 -3.60
C LEU A 86 -12.24 1.99 -4.89
N ILE A 87 -12.71 3.23 -4.93
CA ILE A 87 -13.08 3.89 -6.19
C ILE A 87 -11.77 4.16 -6.95
N THR A 88 -11.57 3.45 -8.06
CA THR A 88 -10.24 3.26 -8.66
C THR A 88 -9.63 4.55 -9.20
N ASP A 89 -10.43 5.41 -9.83
CA ASP A 89 -10.01 6.66 -10.43
C ASP A 89 -10.13 7.88 -9.48
N PHE A 90 -10.57 7.67 -8.24
CA PHE A 90 -10.98 8.74 -7.33
C PHE A 90 -9.91 9.81 -7.13
N VAL A 91 -8.68 9.40 -6.82
CA VAL A 91 -7.54 10.30 -6.59
C VAL A 91 -7.22 11.09 -7.86
N LYS A 92 -7.26 10.41 -9.01
CA LYS A 92 -6.99 11.01 -10.32
C LYS A 92 -8.01 12.11 -10.61
N PHE A 93 -9.29 11.78 -10.48
CA PHE A 93 -10.40 12.69 -10.76
C PHE A 93 -10.43 13.89 -9.81
N GLN A 94 -10.31 13.64 -8.49
CA GLN A 94 -10.48 14.69 -7.47
C GLN A 94 -9.28 15.64 -7.38
N TYR A 95 -8.05 15.17 -7.61
CA TYR A 95 -6.85 15.95 -7.30
C TYR A 95 -5.83 16.04 -8.42
N CYS A 96 -5.80 15.09 -9.37
CA CYS A 96 -4.70 14.96 -10.33
C CYS A 96 -5.09 15.26 -11.79
N GLN A 97 -6.03 16.17 -12.02
CA GLN A 97 -6.44 16.58 -13.38
C GLN A 97 -5.31 17.19 -14.23
N LYS A 98 -4.31 17.81 -13.59
CA LYS A 98 -3.20 18.51 -14.28
C LYS A 98 -1.82 18.10 -13.81
N LYS A 99 -1.68 17.67 -12.55
CA LYS A 99 -0.40 17.36 -11.91
C LYS A 99 -0.62 16.21 -10.92
N PRO A 100 0.40 15.36 -10.67
CA PRO A 100 0.33 14.35 -9.62
C PRO A 100 0.16 14.99 -8.24
N LEU A 101 -0.10 14.14 -7.24
CA LEU A 101 0.00 14.53 -5.84
C LEU A 101 1.39 15.12 -5.55
N HIS A 102 1.45 16.05 -4.60
CA HIS A 102 2.65 16.83 -4.34
C HIS A 102 3.02 16.73 -2.85
N PRO A 103 4.16 16.14 -2.46
CA PRO A 103 4.49 15.87 -1.06
C PRO A 103 4.54 17.10 -0.15
N ASN A 104 4.83 18.28 -0.71
CA ASN A 104 4.89 19.53 0.05
C ASN A 104 3.52 20.21 0.25
N ASN A 105 2.47 19.76 -0.44
CA ASN A 105 1.12 20.25 -0.19
C ASN A 105 0.56 19.53 1.05
N PRO A 106 0.15 20.24 2.12
CA PRO A 106 -0.33 19.61 3.35
C PRO A 106 -1.49 18.63 3.15
N ALA A 107 -2.43 18.93 2.25
CA ALA A 107 -3.54 18.06 1.93
C ALA A 107 -3.05 16.80 1.22
N HIS A 108 -2.24 16.95 0.17
CA HIS A 108 -1.72 15.81 -0.60
C HIS A 108 -0.82 14.92 0.25
N LYS A 109 -0.08 15.49 1.21
CA LYS A 109 0.71 14.71 2.17
C LYS A 109 -0.15 13.74 2.97
N SER A 110 -1.33 14.18 3.43
CA SER A 110 -2.28 13.30 4.12
C SER A 110 -2.81 12.18 3.22
N TYR A 111 -3.02 12.46 1.94
CA TYR A 111 -3.52 11.47 0.98
C TYR A 111 -2.45 10.41 0.68
N LEU A 112 -1.21 10.85 0.45
CA LEU A 112 -0.05 9.97 0.26
C LEU A 112 0.22 9.10 1.48
N GLN A 113 -0.04 9.62 2.69
CA GLN A 113 0.04 8.84 3.92
C GLN A 113 -1.05 7.77 3.97
N LEU A 114 -2.31 8.11 3.68
CA LEU A 114 -3.40 7.13 3.61
C LEU A 114 -3.12 6.02 2.59
N ILE A 115 -2.60 6.35 1.40
CA ILE A 115 -2.21 5.35 0.39
C ILE A 115 -1.18 4.36 0.95
N LYS A 116 -0.21 4.84 1.73
CA LYS A 116 0.81 3.99 2.37
C LYS A 116 0.21 3.14 3.50
N GLU A 117 -0.62 3.74 4.36
CA GLU A 117 -1.27 3.05 5.48
C GLU A 117 -2.20 1.92 5.02
N GLN A 118 -2.90 2.14 3.90
CA GLN A 118 -3.78 1.16 3.27
C GLN A 118 -3.04 0.14 2.38
N ASN A 119 -1.69 0.18 2.32
CA ASN A 119 -0.86 -0.68 1.46
C ASN A 119 -1.20 -0.59 -0.03
N LEU A 120 -1.71 0.55 -0.50
CA LEU A 120 -2.13 0.77 -1.88
C LEU A 120 -1.03 1.33 -2.79
N LEU A 121 0.17 1.60 -2.25
CA LEU A 121 1.26 2.21 -3.03
C LEU A 121 1.59 1.43 -4.31
N SER A 122 1.64 0.11 -4.21
CA SER A 122 1.98 -0.75 -5.36
C SER A 122 0.85 -0.79 -6.37
N TRP A 123 -0.38 -0.89 -5.89
CA TRP A 123 -1.56 -0.84 -6.72
C TRP A 123 -1.66 0.48 -7.51
N PHE A 124 -1.45 1.63 -6.87
CA PHE A 124 -1.43 2.92 -7.55
C PHE A 124 -0.25 3.07 -8.52
N SER A 125 0.92 2.51 -8.19
CA SER A 125 2.10 2.59 -9.06
C SER A 125 1.93 1.80 -10.36
N VAL A 126 1.10 0.75 -10.35
CA VAL A 126 0.77 -0.06 -11.53
C VAL A 126 -0.40 0.54 -12.30
N ASN A 127 -1.50 0.87 -11.63
CA ASN A 127 -2.76 1.22 -12.28
C ASN A 127 -2.91 2.72 -12.58
N TYR A 128 -2.31 3.59 -11.74
CA TYR A 128 -2.44 5.05 -11.83
C TYR A 128 -1.12 5.77 -11.51
N PRO A 129 0.01 5.42 -12.17
CA PRO A 129 1.33 5.99 -11.85
C PRO A 129 1.38 7.52 -12.00
N GLU A 130 0.56 8.10 -12.87
CA GLU A 130 0.45 9.55 -13.09
C GLU A 130 -0.12 10.32 -11.89
N THR A 131 -0.73 9.63 -10.92
CA THR A 131 -1.26 10.25 -9.70
C THR A 131 -0.19 10.42 -8.62
N LEU A 132 0.89 9.63 -8.68
CA LEU A 132 1.93 9.60 -7.67
C LEU A 132 3.11 10.52 -8.01
N PRO A 133 3.76 11.11 -6.99
CA PRO A 133 5.03 11.81 -7.19
C PRO A 133 6.13 10.83 -7.63
N GLU A 134 7.07 11.29 -8.46
CA GLU A 134 8.17 10.46 -8.99
C GLU A 134 9.02 9.80 -7.88
N SER A 135 9.18 10.45 -6.73
CA SER A 135 9.89 9.87 -5.59
C SER A 135 9.24 8.60 -5.06
N TYR A 136 7.92 8.49 -5.12
CA TYR A 136 7.15 7.32 -4.64
C TYR A 136 7.25 6.15 -5.61
N LEU A 137 7.24 6.42 -6.92
CA LEU A 137 7.46 5.40 -7.95
C LEU A 137 8.85 4.76 -7.86
N ASN A 138 9.85 5.55 -7.46
CA ASN A 138 11.22 5.06 -7.26
C ASN A 138 11.39 4.27 -5.95
N GLU A 139 10.58 4.52 -4.92
CA GLU A 139 10.56 3.73 -3.68
C GLU A 139 10.13 2.28 -3.95
N GLU A 140 9.06 2.08 -4.73
CA GLU A 140 8.57 0.76 -5.16
C GLU A 140 9.61 -0.05 -5.94
N LYS A 141 10.27 0.60 -6.91
CA LYS A 141 11.34 -0.05 -7.69
C LYS A 141 12.50 -0.50 -6.79
N LYS A 142 12.81 0.26 -5.74
CA LYS A 142 13.86 -0.08 -4.77
C LYS A 142 13.47 -1.21 -3.84
N THR A 143 12.20 -1.39 -3.49
CA THR A 143 11.75 -2.50 -2.61
C THR A 143 11.70 -3.83 -3.35
N SER A 144 11.51 -3.83 -4.68
CA SER A 144 11.52 -5.05 -5.50
C SER A 144 12.93 -5.65 -5.70
N ILE A 145 14.00 -4.83 -5.60
CA ILE A 145 15.40 -5.24 -5.91
C ILE A 145 16.23 -5.49 -4.63
N ARG A 146 15.65 -5.54 -3.42
CA ARG A 146 16.46 -5.81 -2.22
C ARG A 146 16.81 -7.30 -2.13
N PRO A 147 18.08 -7.73 -2.32
CA PRO A 147 18.47 -9.07 -1.89
C PRO A 147 18.23 -9.18 -0.38
N LEU A 148 17.81 -10.37 0.07
CA LEU A 148 17.66 -10.66 1.50
C LEU A 148 18.95 -10.24 2.22
N LYS A 149 18.81 -9.40 3.24
CA LYS A 149 19.89 -9.18 4.21
C LYS A 149 20.12 -10.52 4.90
N GLU A 150 21.36 -10.98 4.87
CA GLU A 150 21.92 -12.31 5.15
C GLU A 150 21.10 -13.29 6.04
N PRO A 151 21.21 -14.61 5.80
CA PRO A 151 20.50 -15.62 6.57
C PRO A 151 20.83 -15.50 8.07
N PHE A 152 19.80 -15.58 8.90
CA PHE A 152 19.95 -15.69 10.35
C PHE A 152 20.84 -16.90 10.68
N GLU A 153 21.93 -16.71 11.43
CA GLU A 153 22.75 -17.82 11.92
C GLU A 153 21.86 -18.78 12.73
N THR A 154 21.69 -20.00 12.23
CA THR A 154 21.03 -21.08 12.97
C THR A 154 21.87 -21.48 14.19
N TYR A 155 21.17 -21.83 15.26
CA TYR A 155 21.70 -22.22 16.56
C TYR A 155 22.86 -23.23 16.44
N LYS A 156 23.98 -22.94 17.11
CA LYS A 156 25.07 -23.90 17.32
C LYS A 156 24.58 -25.03 18.22
N ASP A 157 24.46 -26.22 17.66
CA ASP A 157 24.27 -27.44 18.44
C ASP A 157 25.51 -27.69 19.29
N LYS A 158 25.27 -27.80 20.60
CA LYS A 158 26.23 -28.36 21.56
C LYS A 158 26.23 -29.87 21.40
N ASP A 159 27.42 -30.44 21.22
CA ASP A 159 27.98 -31.53 22.02
C ASP A 159 29.02 -32.30 21.20
N ILE A 160 30.21 -32.50 21.79
CA ILE A 160 30.89 -33.80 21.97
C ILE A 160 32.21 -33.53 22.70
N ASP A 161 32.24 -33.92 23.97
CA ASP A 161 33.43 -34.10 24.78
C ASP A 161 34.27 -35.29 24.27
N ARG A 162 35.60 -35.17 24.31
CA ARG A 162 36.49 -36.26 24.72
C ARG A 162 37.94 -35.79 24.96
N ASP A 163 38.37 -35.96 26.21
CA ASP A 163 39.74 -35.85 26.72
C ASP A 163 40.76 -36.64 25.89
N THR A 164 42.01 -36.15 25.78
CA THR A 164 43.20 -36.92 26.20
C THR A 164 44.42 -35.99 26.38
N ASP A 165 45.02 -36.05 27.56
CA ASP A 165 46.26 -35.40 27.97
C ASP A 165 47.49 -35.76 27.11
N ARG A 166 48.47 -34.84 27.03
CA ARG A 166 49.91 -35.15 27.01
C ARG A 166 50.77 -33.90 27.26
N ASP A 167 51.33 -33.84 28.47
CA ASP A 167 52.53 -33.07 28.80
C ASP A 167 53.75 -33.61 28.02
N ILE A 168 54.73 -32.74 27.74
CA ILE A 168 56.19 -33.00 27.82
C ILE A 168 56.94 -31.67 27.59
N ASP A 169 57.67 -31.24 28.63
CA ASP A 169 58.75 -30.24 28.64
C ASP A 169 59.92 -30.62 27.73
N THR A 170 60.62 -29.65 27.13
CA THR A 170 62.09 -29.45 27.31
C THR A 170 62.67 -28.28 26.51
N ASP A 171 63.33 -27.38 27.25
CA ASP A 171 64.58 -26.65 26.98
C ASP A 171 65.17 -26.60 25.56
N LYS A 172 65.49 -25.38 25.09
CA LYS A 172 66.88 -24.87 25.11
C LYS A 172 67.00 -23.46 24.53
N ALA A 173 67.66 -22.62 25.32
CA ALA A 173 68.23 -21.35 24.93
C ALA A 173 69.24 -21.48 23.78
N GLN A 174 69.28 -20.46 22.91
CA GLN A 174 70.53 -19.96 22.36
C GLN A 174 70.39 -18.48 22.03
N GLU A 175 71.09 -17.70 22.85
CA GLU A 175 71.47 -16.31 22.63
C GLU A 175 72.11 -16.13 21.25
N LEU A 176 71.96 -14.94 20.67
CA LEU A 176 73.05 -14.08 20.19
C LEU A 176 72.44 -12.89 19.42
N GLU A 177 72.20 -11.77 20.09
CA GLU A 177 72.46 -10.48 19.45
C GLU A 177 73.98 -10.28 19.41
N PRO A 178 74.52 -9.53 18.43
CA PRO A 178 74.88 -8.16 18.81
C PRO A 178 74.86 -7.12 17.66
N PHE A 179 75.03 -5.88 18.11
CA PHE A 179 75.55 -4.69 17.41
C PHE A 179 74.57 -3.65 16.87
N LYS A 180 74.28 -2.72 17.79
CA LYS A 180 74.10 -1.28 17.55
C LYS A 180 75.26 -0.64 16.75
N GLN A 181 74.97 0.59 16.26
CA GLN A 181 75.83 1.72 15.83
C GLN A 181 76.17 1.76 14.32
N PHE A 182 76.06 2.86 13.55
CA PHE A 182 75.84 4.33 13.72
C PHE A 182 75.16 4.84 12.41
N ALA A 183 74.05 5.60 12.44
CA ALA A 183 73.92 7.08 12.22
C ALA A 183 74.23 7.62 10.79
N PRO A 184 73.75 8.82 10.44
CA PRO A 184 72.37 9.32 10.28
C PRO A 184 71.79 9.11 8.87
#